data_AF-A0A9E5BIG2-F1
#
_entry.id   AF-A0A9E5BIG2-F1
#
_cell.length_a   1.000
_cell.length_b   1.000
_cell.length_c   1.000
_cell.angle_alpha   90.00
_cell.angle_beta   90.00
_cell.angle_gamma   90.00
#
_symmetry.space_group_name_H-M   'P 1'
#
loop_
_entity.id
_entity.type
_entity.pdbx_description
1 polymer ?
#
loop_
_entity_poly.entity_id
_entity_poly.type
_entity_poly.pdbx_seq_one_letter_code
_entity_poly.pdbx_strand_id
1 'polypeptide(L)'
;MNIFSPFSCFLSYLSYFSDKLMRDDIPEWLGKPPVRGSEAWEIWLMQWRKYARHELKDDAADNPDFDYGLLSTEERWRVNLRLTIKENIEAGREGRHPPEVSPKSVTDLSHAAFVSWQVGRSTRTQDLDIDTTSLEQWVAKRINARRQRIAHGIRYGFLAGLGAEAAAPSWSTPDYVAAYEAAWEMGNCIAIETDPR
;
A
#
# COMPACT_ATOMS: atom_id res chain seq x y z
N MET A 1 -12.20 -32.86 -3.78
CA MET A 1 -11.09 -32.75 -2.80
C MET A 1 -11.25 -31.43 -2.09
N ASN A 2 -11.47 -31.45 -0.77
CA ASN A 2 -11.51 -30.26 0.05
C ASN A 2 -10.09 -29.69 0.13
N ILE A 3 -9.80 -28.68 -0.69
CA ILE A 3 -8.58 -27.90 -0.57
C ILE A 3 -8.75 -27.04 0.68
N PHE A 4 -8.21 -27.52 1.80
CA PHE A 4 -7.92 -26.66 2.94
C PHE A 4 -7.01 -25.55 2.41
N SER A 5 -7.58 -24.36 2.28
CA SER A 5 -6.88 -23.17 1.85
C SER A 5 -5.75 -22.89 2.86
N PRO A 6 -4.48 -22.84 2.47
CA PRO A 6 -3.39 -22.45 3.37
C PRO A 6 -3.55 -21.00 3.87
N PHE A 7 -4.50 -20.23 3.30
CA PHE A 7 -4.89 -18.92 3.77
C PHE A 7 -5.57 -18.94 5.16
N SER A 8 -6.06 -20.07 5.67
CA SER A 8 -6.52 -20.12 7.07
C SER A 8 -5.37 -19.96 8.08
N CYS A 9 -4.13 -20.28 7.70
CA CYS A 9 -2.94 -20.02 8.53
C CYS A 9 -2.29 -18.65 8.24
N PHE A 10 -2.53 -18.05 7.06
CA PHE A 10 -2.06 -16.70 6.73
C PHE A 10 -2.98 -15.59 7.24
N LEU A 11 -4.29 -15.85 7.32
CA LEU A 11 -5.24 -14.97 8.01
C LEU A 11 -4.92 -14.86 9.51
N SER A 12 -4.36 -15.89 10.13
CA SER A 12 -3.85 -15.81 11.51
C SER A 12 -2.55 -14.99 11.65
N TYR A 13 -1.80 -14.77 10.55
CA TYR A 13 -0.70 -13.81 10.53
C TYR A 13 -1.17 -12.37 10.32
N LEU A 14 -2.30 -12.18 9.62
CA LEU A 14 -2.98 -10.88 9.50
C LEU A 14 -3.58 -10.40 10.83
N SER A 15 -3.90 -11.31 11.76
CA SER A 15 -4.20 -10.95 13.15
C SER A 15 -2.96 -10.69 14.02
N TYR A 16 -1.76 -11.04 13.56
CA TYR A 16 -0.52 -10.92 14.34
C TYR A 16 0.11 -9.52 14.29
N PHE A 17 -0.41 -8.62 13.46
CA PHE A 17 -0.12 -7.18 13.48
C PHE A 17 -1.21 -6.36 14.17
N SER A 18 -2.09 -6.99 14.95
CA SER A 18 -3.10 -6.30 15.76
C SER A 18 -2.53 -5.75 17.09
N ASP A 19 -1.33 -5.19 17.05
CA ASP A 19 -1.01 -4.01 17.84
C ASP A 19 -0.83 -2.88 16.84
N LYS A 20 -1.94 -2.47 16.20
CA LYS A 20 -1.98 -1.20 15.49
C LYS A 20 -1.55 -0.15 16.51
N LEU A 21 -0.42 0.50 16.28
CA LEU A 21 0.00 1.63 17.09
C LEU A 21 -0.95 2.76 16.73
N MET A 22 -2.10 2.77 17.39
CA MET A 22 -3.05 3.86 17.32
C MET A 22 -2.28 5.15 17.66
N ARG A 23 -2.61 6.23 16.96
CA ARG A 23 -2.00 7.53 17.20
C ARG A 23 -2.03 7.90 18.70
N ASP A 24 -0.95 8.50 19.18
CA ASP A 24 -0.74 8.77 20.61
C ASP A 24 -1.50 10.00 21.13
N ASP A 25 -2.06 10.81 20.24
CA ASP A 25 -2.76 12.07 20.53
C ASP A 25 -4.28 11.92 20.62
N ILE A 26 -4.77 10.72 20.94
CA ILE A 26 -6.18 10.49 21.27
C ILE A 26 -6.50 11.25 22.58
N PRO A 27 -7.52 12.13 22.59
CA PRO A 27 -7.84 12.90 23.79
C PRO A 27 -8.24 12.04 24.98
N GLU A 28 -7.73 12.37 26.17
CA GLU A 28 -8.04 11.63 27.40
C GLU A 28 -9.55 11.57 27.71
N TRP A 29 -10.30 12.63 27.40
CA TRP A 29 -11.74 12.71 27.64
C TRP A 29 -12.55 11.70 26.82
N LEU A 30 -12.01 11.26 25.68
CA LEU A 30 -12.64 10.25 24.83
C LEU A 30 -12.49 8.84 25.41
N GLY A 31 -11.52 8.66 26.31
CA GLY A 31 -11.21 7.37 26.93
C GLY A 31 -10.59 6.36 25.97
N LYS A 32 -10.29 5.17 26.49
CA LYS A 32 -9.68 4.10 25.69
C LYS A 32 -10.67 3.55 24.66
N PRO A 33 -10.19 3.20 23.45
CA PRO A 33 -11.02 2.57 22.43
C PRO A 33 -11.65 1.26 22.95
N PRO A 34 -12.98 1.10 22.85
CA PRO A 34 -13.67 -0.15 23.16
C PRO A 34 -13.32 -1.28 22.17
N VAL A 35 -13.83 -2.49 22.43
CA VAL A 35 -13.68 -3.63 21.52
C VAL A 35 -14.33 -3.31 20.17
N ARG A 36 -13.55 -3.41 19.09
CA ARG A 36 -14.00 -3.15 17.72
C ARG A 36 -15.24 -3.96 17.36
N GLY A 37 -16.18 -3.33 16.67
CA GLY A 37 -17.43 -3.95 16.23
C GLY A 37 -18.51 -4.06 17.32
N SER A 38 -18.24 -3.61 18.55
CA SER A 38 -19.27 -3.44 19.58
C SER A 38 -20.07 -2.15 19.37
N GLU A 39 -21.27 -2.08 19.93
CA GLU A 39 -22.06 -0.83 19.95
C GLU A 39 -21.30 0.31 20.64
N ALA A 40 -20.58 0.00 21.72
CA ALA A 40 -19.71 0.95 22.41
C ALA A 40 -18.60 1.49 21.50
N TRP A 41 -18.03 0.64 20.64
CA TRP A 41 -17.05 1.06 19.64
C TRP A 41 -17.65 2.00 18.61
N GLU A 42 -18.84 1.72 18.08
CA GLU A 42 -19.47 2.61 17.08
C GLU A 42 -19.77 4.00 17.66
N ILE A 43 -20.24 4.06 18.92
CA ILE A 43 -20.47 5.33 19.62
C ILE A 43 -19.14 6.07 19.83
N TRP A 44 -18.12 5.37 20.32
CA TRP A 44 -16.78 5.93 20.53
C TRP A 44 -16.16 6.45 19.22
N LEU A 45 -16.24 5.65 18.15
CA LEU A 45 -15.72 5.96 16.83
C LEU A 45 -16.43 7.19 16.25
N MET A 46 -17.74 7.32 16.44
CA MET A 46 -18.48 8.51 16.03
C MET A 46 -17.97 9.78 16.73
N GLN A 47 -17.70 9.71 18.03
CA GLN A 47 -17.16 10.84 18.80
C GLN A 47 -15.73 11.18 18.36
N TRP A 48 -14.89 10.16 18.17
CA TRP A 48 -13.54 10.31 17.60
C TRP A 48 -13.59 11.03 16.26
N ARG A 49 -14.37 10.52 15.30
CA ARG A 49 -14.45 11.07 13.94
C ARG A 49 -14.90 12.53 13.94
N LYS A 50 -15.85 12.87 14.81
CA LYS A 50 -16.30 14.25 15.01
C LYS A 50 -15.15 15.14 15.48
N TYR A 51 -14.41 14.71 16.50
CA TYR A 51 -13.25 15.44 17.01
C TYR A 51 -12.15 15.57 15.95
N ALA A 52 -11.75 14.47 15.31
CA ALA A 52 -10.70 14.44 14.30
C ALA A 52 -11.02 15.36 13.10
N ARG A 53 -12.28 15.36 12.65
CA ARG A 53 -12.71 16.23 11.53
C ARG A 53 -12.69 17.71 11.91
N HIS A 54 -13.21 18.07 13.09
CA HIS A 54 -13.43 19.47 13.45
C HIS A 54 -12.23 20.13 14.13
N GLU A 55 -11.60 19.44 15.07
CA GLU A 55 -10.51 19.98 15.88
C GLU A 55 -9.15 19.73 15.22
N LEU A 56 -8.91 18.50 14.74
CA LEU A 56 -7.65 18.14 14.10
C LEU A 56 -7.62 18.46 12.60
N LYS A 57 -8.77 18.77 12.00
CA LYS A 57 -8.93 18.97 10.55
C LYS A 57 -8.37 17.81 9.73
N ASP A 58 -8.55 16.61 10.25
CA ASP A 58 -8.01 15.38 9.68
C ASP A 58 -8.93 14.87 8.56
N ASP A 59 -8.43 14.89 7.33
CA ASP A 59 -9.15 14.43 6.14
C ASP A 59 -9.38 12.91 6.14
N ALA A 60 -8.53 12.16 6.85
CA ALA A 60 -8.65 10.73 7.02
C ALA A 60 -9.75 10.32 8.03
N ALA A 61 -10.38 11.25 8.73
CA ALA A 61 -11.38 10.97 9.77
C ALA A 61 -12.57 10.14 9.25
N ASP A 62 -12.90 10.25 7.97
CA ASP A 62 -14.01 9.51 7.35
C ASP A 62 -13.53 8.40 6.41
N ASN A 63 -12.22 8.20 6.29
CA ASN A 63 -11.65 7.22 5.37
C ASN A 63 -11.38 5.89 6.09
N PRO A 64 -12.10 4.79 5.74
CA PRO A 64 -11.90 3.49 6.36
C PRO A 64 -10.50 2.89 6.09
N ASP A 65 -9.84 3.23 4.96
CA ASP A 65 -8.49 2.75 4.65
C ASP A 65 -7.46 3.27 5.66
N PHE A 66 -7.72 4.45 6.22
CA PHE A 66 -6.92 5.07 7.26
C PHE A 66 -7.47 4.81 8.66
N ASP A 67 -8.29 3.77 8.80
CA ASP A 67 -8.93 3.38 10.06
C ASP A 67 -9.64 4.58 10.71
N TYR A 68 -10.34 5.37 9.90
CA TYR A 68 -11.02 6.60 10.31
C TYR A 68 -10.11 7.60 11.02
N GLY A 69 -8.85 7.71 10.57
CA GLY A 69 -7.86 8.61 11.13
C GLY A 69 -7.19 8.12 12.42
N LEU A 70 -7.42 6.86 12.83
CA LEU A 70 -6.82 6.30 14.04
C LEU A 70 -5.38 5.84 13.85
N LEU A 71 -4.94 5.66 12.61
CA LEU A 71 -3.58 5.21 12.29
C LEU A 71 -2.52 6.24 12.70
N SER A 72 -1.42 5.75 13.25
CA SER A 72 -0.19 6.54 13.47
C SER A 72 0.41 7.03 12.16
N THR A 73 1.32 8.01 12.23
CA THR A 73 2.00 8.58 11.04
C THR A 73 2.66 7.52 10.16
N GLU A 74 3.35 6.53 10.76
CA GLU A 74 4.01 5.45 10.00
C GLU A 74 3.01 4.46 9.40
N GLU A 75 1.88 4.21 10.04
CA GLU A 75 0.79 3.40 9.49
C GLU A 75 0.09 4.11 8.33
N ARG A 76 -0.22 5.40 8.48
CA ARG A 76 -0.75 6.24 7.40
C ARG A 76 0.19 6.27 6.21
N TRP A 77 1.48 6.40 6.46
CA TRP A 77 2.48 6.36 5.39
C TRP A 77 2.48 5.01 4.65
N ARG A 78 2.34 3.89 5.37
CA ARG A 78 2.22 2.55 4.74
C ARG A 78 0.91 2.39 3.95
N VAL A 79 -0.22 2.91 4.43
CA VAL A 79 -1.48 2.93 3.66
C VAL A 79 -1.30 3.73 2.37
N ASN A 80 -0.74 4.94 2.47
CA ASN A 80 -0.41 5.77 1.31
C ASN A 80 0.51 5.05 0.33
N LEU A 81 1.52 4.33 0.82
CA LEU A 81 2.41 3.53 -0.01
C LEU A 81 1.64 2.46 -0.78
N ARG A 82 0.77 1.69 -0.10
CA ARG A 82 -0.05 0.64 -0.75
C ARG A 82 -0.96 1.23 -1.82
N LEU A 83 -1.68 2.31 -1.52
CA LEU A 83 -2.57 2.99 -2.47
C LEU A 83 -1.78 3.52 -3.68
N THR A 84 -0.64 4.17 -3.43
CA THR A 84 0.27 4.67 -4.47
C THR A 84 0.71 3.54 -5.41
N ILE A 85 1.09 2.39 -4.86
CA ILE A 85 1.53 1.23 -5.65
C ILE A 85 0.40 0.72 -6.54
N LYS A 86 -0.79 0.50 -5.96
CA LYS A 86 -1.96 -0.01 -6.69
C LYS A 86 -2.35 0.91 -7.85
N GLU A 87 -2.52 2.21 -7.56
CA GLU A 87 -2.88 3.22 -8.54
C GLU A 87 -1.88 3.28 -9.69
N ASN A 88 -0.57 3.26 -9.38
CA ASN A 88 0.45 3.42 -10.41
C ASN A 88 0.69 2.15 -11.23
N ILE A 89 0.54 0.95 -10.65
CA ILE A 89 0.53 -0.30 -11.44
C ILE A 89 -0.62 -0.24 -12.45
N GLU A 90 -1.81 0.14 -12.03
CA GLU A 90 -2.97 0.26 -12.92
C GLU A 90 -2.75 1.33 -13.99
N ALA A 91 -2.24 2.50 -13.63
CA ALA A 91 -1.88 3.56 -14.58
C ALA A 91 -0.88 3.09 -15.63
N GLY A 92 0.16 2.35 -15.21
CA GLY A 92 1.14 1.76 -16.12
C GLY A 92 0.50 0.75 -17.08
N ARG A 93 -0.37 -0.12 -16.57
CA ARG A 93 -1.12 -1.11 -17.36
C ARG A 93 -2.00 -0.43 -18.42
N GLU A 94 -2.72 0.61 -18.01
CA GLU A 94 -3.59 1.43 -18.86
C GLU A 94 -2.81 2.27 -19.88
N GLY A 95 -1.48 2.35 -19.76
CA GLY A 95 -0.64 3.13 -20.67
C GLY A 95 -0.74 4.63 -20.42
N ARG A 96 -1.16 5.04 -19.22
CA ARG A 96 -1.11 6.44 -18.80
C ARG A 96 0.35 6.90 -18.71
N HIS A 97 0.55 8.21 -18.80
CA HIS A 97 1.87 8.81 -18.61
C HIS A 97 2.45 8.47 -17.22
N PRO A 98 3.78 8.40 -17.11
CA PRO A 98 4.44 8.14 -15.84
C PRO A 98 4.08 9.25 -14.82
N PRO A 99 4.13 8.94 -13.52
CA PRO A 99 3.83 9.91 -12.48
C PRO A 99 4.77 11.11 -12.60
N GLU A 100 4.21 12.31 -12.42
CA GLU A 100 5.00 13.53 -12.38
C GLU A 100 5.94 13.51 -11.18
N VAL A 101 7.18 13.93 -11.41
CA VAL A 101 8.19 14.00 -10.35
C VAL A 101 8.77 15.38 -10.20
N SER A 102 9.00 15.78 -8.94
CA SER A 102 9.68 17.02 -8.65
C SER A 102 11.18 16.88 -8.97
N PRO A 103 11.76 17.75 -9.81
CA PRO A 103 13.21 17.75 -10.05
C PRO A 103 14.02 18.07 -8.78
N LYS A 104 13.39 18.72 -7.79
CA LYS A 104 14.04 19.20 -6.56
C LYS A 104 14.06 18.16 -5.44
N SER A 105 13.14 17.19 -5.41
CA SER A 105 13.05 16.23 -4.30
C SER A 105 12.43 14.89 -4.72
N VAL A 106 12.94 13.79 -4.16
CA VAL A 106 12.32 12.46 -4.23
C VAL A 106 11.78 12.13 -2.86
N THR A 107 10.49 11.82 -2.78
CA THR A 107 9.90 11.16 -1.62
C THR A 107 9.95 9.65 -1.85
N ASP A 108 9.91 8.88 -0.77
CA ASP A 108 9.86 7.42 -0.91
C ASP A 108 8.59 6.97 -1.67
N LEU A 109 7.49 7.73 -1.55
CA LEU A 109 6.25 7.53 -2.31
C LEU A 109 6.41 7.85 -3.80
N SER A 110 7.08 8.95 -4.19
CA SER A 110 7.26 9.25 -5.63
C SER A 110 8.20 8.25 -6.31
N HIS A 111 9.20 7.74 -5.58
CA HIS A 111 10.01 6.63 -6.04
C HIS A 111 9.17 5.35 -6.20
N ALA A 112 8.33 5.02 -5.23
CA ALA A 112 7.44 3.85 -5.30
C ALA A 112 6.44 3.97 -6.45
N ALA A 113 5.85 5.14 -6.67
CA ALA A 113 4.93 5.43 -7.77
C ALA A 113 5.55 5.11 -9.12
N PHE A 114 6.76 5.62 -9.38
CA PHE A 114 7.44 5.36 -10.65
C PHE A 114 7.76 3.87 -10.86
N VAL A 115 8.32 3.19 -9.84
CA VAL A 115 8.64 1.76 -9.94
C VAL A 115 7.37 0.93 -10.18
N SER A 116 6.27 1.28 -9.51
CA SER A 116 4.96 0.64 -9.67
C SER A 116 4.41 0.83 -11.09
N TRP A 117 4.52 2.04 -11.62
CA TRP A 117 4.14 2.35 -13.00
C TRP A 117 4.97 1.57 -14.02
N GLN A 118 6.29 1.44 -13.83
CA GLN A 118 7.15 0.64 -14.71
C GLN A 118 6.71 -0.83 -14.76
N VAL A 119 6.39 -1.38 -13.59
CA VAL A 119 5.93 -2.78 -13.45
C VAL A 119 4.55 -2.99 -14.07
N GLY A 120 3.63 -2.04 -13.90
CA GLY A 120 2.34 -2.07 -14.58
C GLY A 120 2.51 -2.01 -16.11
N ARG A 121 3.33 -1.08 -16.60
CA ARG A 121 3.64 -0.91 -18.03
C ARG A 121 4.22 -2.18 -18.65
N SER A 122 5.04 -2.94 -17.92
CA SER A 122 5.66 -4.15 -18.48
C SER A 122 4.69 -5.29 -18.77
N THR A 123 3.45 -5.23 -18.27
CA THR A 123 2.39 -6.19 -18.62
C THR A 123 1.68 -5.86 -19.93
N ARG A 124 1.93 -4.67 -20.49
CA ARG A 124 1.32 -4.23 -21.74
C ARG A 124 2.10 -4.77 -22.94
N THR A 125 1.38 -5.27 -23.94
CA THR A 125 1.96 -5.79 -25.19
C THR A 125 2.22 -4.71 -26.24
N GLN A 126 1.63 -3.52 -26.08
CA GLN A 126 1.83 -2.38 -26.98
C GLN A 126 2.94 -1.47 -26.45
N ASP A 127 3.99 -1.29 -27.24
CA ASP A 127 5.02 -0.29 -26.99
C ASP A 127 4.44 1.12 -27.18
N LEU A 128 4.35 1.85 -26.08
CA LEU A 128 4.18 3.29 -26.12
C LEU A 128 5.58 3.91 -26.17
N ASP A 129 5.80 4.83 -27.11
CA ASP A 129 7.01 5.64 -27.24
C ASP A 129 7.06 6.72 -26.14
N ILE A 130 7.07 6.27 -24.89
CA ILE A 130 7.21 7.11 -23.70
C ILE A 130 8.69 7.12 -23.35
N ASP A 131 9.35 8.25 -23.59
CA ASP A 131 10.70 8.50 -23.12
C ASP A 131 10.71 8.64 -21.59
N THR A 132 11.26 7.62 -20.93
CA THR A 132 11.45 7.58 -19.47
C THR A 132 12.88 7.89 -19.05
N THR A 133 13.78 8.20 -19.98
CA THR A 133 15.23 8.32 -19.72
C THR A 133 15.53 9.34 -18.62
N SER A 134 14.91 10.52 -18.71
CA SER A 134 15.11 11.59 -17.72
C SER A 134 14.61 11.18 -16.33
N LEU A 135 13.51 10.43 -16.27
CA LEU A 135 12.88 9.96 -15.05
C LEU A 135 13.66 8.81 -14.40
N GLU A 136 14.16 7.88 -15.20
CA GLU A 136 15.02 6.79 -14.75
C GLU A 136 16.34 7.33 -14.19
N GLN A 137 16.95 8.30 -14.87
CA GLN A 137 18.13 8.98 -14.34
C GLN A 137 17.82 9.74 -13.04
N TRP A 138 16.64 10.36 -12.95
CA TRP A 138 16.20 11.06 -11.75
C TRP A 138 16.05 10.11 -10.55
N VAL A 139 15.47 8.92 -10.77
CA VAL A 139 15.30 7.85 -9.77
C VAL A 139 16.65 7.27 -9.35
N ALA A 140 17.49 6.88 -10.31
CA ALA A 140 18.78 6.25 -10.06
C ALA A 140 19.71 7.13 -9.21
N LYS A 141 19.73 8.44 -9.49
CA LYS A 141 20.56 9.42 -8.74
C LYS A 141 20.15 9.60 -7.27
N ARG A 142 18.98 9.12 -6.88
CA ARG A 142 18.36 9.41 -5.57
C ARG A 142 17.91 8.14 -4.86
N ILE A 143 18.48 6.99 -5.22
CA ILE A 143 18.27 5.73 -4.51
C ILE A 143 18.85 5.81 -3.10
N ASN A 144 18.17 5.18 -2.13
CA ASN A 144 18.69 4.95 -0.79
C ASN A 144 18.27 3.54 -0.34
N ALA A 145 18.77 3.09 0.82
CA ALA A 145 18.49 1.72 1.30
C ALA A 145 16.98 1.43 1.46
N ARG A 146 16.18 2.41 1.91
CA ARG A 146 14.73 2.27 2.06
C ARG A 146 14.04 2.12 0.70
N ARG A 147 14.35 3.01 -0.25
CA ARG A 147 13.82 2.99 -1.62
C ARG A 147 14.19 1.72 -2.37
N GLN A 148 15.42 1.23 -2.17
CA GLN A 148 15.87 -0.03 -2.74
C GLN A 148 15.03 -1.20 -2.22
N ARG A 149 14.76 -1.27 -0.90
CA ARG A 149 13.86 -2.28 -0.33
C ARG A 149 12.46 -2.16 -0.90
N ILE A 150 11.86 -0.97 -0.88
CA ILE A 150 10.50 -0.74 -1.41
C ILE A 150 10.41 -1.16 -2.89
N ALA A 151 11.37 -0.73 -3.72
CA ALA A 151 11.40 -1.07 -5.14
C ALA A 151 11.54 -2.58 -5.38
N HIS A 152 12.36 -3.25 -4.57
CA HIS A 152 12.45 -4.70 -4.61
C HIS A 152 11.13 -5.35 -4.17
N GLY A 153 10.49 -4.85 -3.11
CA GLY A 153 9.19 -5.33 -2.64
C GLY A 153 8.14 -5.26 -3.74
N ILE A 154 8.03 -4.11 -4.42
CA ILE A 154 7.12 -3.92 -5.56
C ILE A 154 7.40 -4.95 -6.67
N ARG A 155 8.63 -5.02 -7.16
CA ARG A 155 8.98 -5.89 -8.29
C ARG A 155 8.79 -7.37 -7.95
N TYR A 156 9.26 -7.80 -6.79
CA TYR A 156 9.17 -9.19 -6.38
C TYR A 156 7.73 -9.60 -6.03
N GLY A 157 7.00 -8.74 -5.32
CA GLY A 157 5.58 -8.95 -5.02
C GLY A 157 4.75 -9.10 -6.28
N PHE A 158 4.92 -8.19 -7.24
CA PHE A 158 4.19 -8.25 -8.49
C PHE A 158 4.43 -9.54 -9.28
N LEU A 159 5.70 -9.94 -9.45
CA LEU A 159 6.05 -11.18 -10.15
C LEU A 159 5.49 -12.42 -9.45
N ALA A 160 5.60 -12.47 -8.12
CA ALA A 160 5.01 -13.56 -7.34
C ALA A 160 3.48 -13.59 -7.48
N GLY A 161 2.83 -12.42 -7.50
CA GLY A 161 1.39 -12.29 -7.74
C GLY A 161 0.98 -12.82 -9.11
N LEU A 162 1.72 -12.47 -10.17
CA LEU A 162 1.48 -12.98 -11.52
C LEU A 162 1.60 -14.51 -11.61
N GLY A 163 2.51 -15.10 -10.86
CA GLY A 163 2.69 -16.55 -10.79
C GLY A 163 1.70 -17.27 -9.88
N ALA A 164 0.79 -16.54 -9.19
CA ALA A 164 -0.02 -17.04 -8.08
C ALA A 164 0.81 -17.75 -6.98
N GLU A 165 2.08 -17.35 -6.83
CA GLU A 165 3.01 -17.94 -5.87
C GLU A 165 2.91 -17.20 -4.52
N ALA A 166 2.77 -17.96 -3.45
CA ALA A 166 2.99 -17.45 -2.10
C ALA A 166 4.50 -17.38 -1.85
N ALA A 167 5.15 -16.32 -2.32
CA ALA A 167 6.56 -16.09 -1.98
C ALA A 167 6.67 -15.34 -0.65
N ALA A 168 7.46 -15.86 0.28
CA ALA A 168 7.73 -15.14 1.52
C ALA A 168 8.51 -13.85 1.22
N PRO A 169 8.19 -12.73 1.88
CA PRO A 169 8.90 -11.47 1.65
C PRO A 169 10.39 -11.61 1.99
N SER A 170 11.28 -11.08 1.15
CA SER A 170 12.74 -11.18 1.35
C SER A 170 13.23 -10.37 2.56
N TRP A 171 12.44 -9.41 3.04
CA TRP A 171 12.68 -8.67 4.28
C TRP A 171 11.41 -8.59 5.12
N SER A 172 11.57 -8.57 6.44
CA SER A 172 10.48 -8.39 7.41
C SER A 172 10.20 -6.92 7.74
N THR A 173 10.85 -5.96 7.07
CA THR A 173 10.64 -4.54 7.38
C THR A 173 9.24 -4.11 6.96
N PRO A 174 8.50 -3.33 7.79
CA PRO A 174 7.09 -3.03 7.53
C PRO A 174 6.83 -2.30 6.19
N ASP A 175 7.77 -1.48 5.74
CA ASP A 175 7.75 -0.79 4.44
C ASP A 175 7.88 -1.76 3.26
N TYR A 176 8.77 -2.75 3.37
CA TYR A 176 8.93 -3.80 2.37
C TYR A 176 7.69 -4.67 2.27
N VAL A 177 7.18 -5.14 3.41
CA VAL A 177 6.00 -6.01 3.46
C VAL A 177 4.78 -5.29 2.85
N ALA A 178 4.55 -4.04 3.24
CA ALA A 178 3.47 -3.24 2.66
C ALA A 178 3.59 -3.09 1.14
N ALA A 179 4.81 -2.89 0.63
CA ALA A 179 5.07 -2.76 -0.80
C ALA A 179 4.89 -4.08 -1.56
N TYR A 180 5.40 -5.18 -0.99
CA TYR A 180 5.28 -6.53 -1.53
C TYR A 180 3.82 -6.95 -1.64
N GLU A 181 3.04 -6.84 -0.56
CA GLU A 181 1.64 -7.26 -0.52
C GLU A 181 0.78 -6.47 -1.52
N ALA A 182 0.93 -5.15 -1.58
CA ALA A 182 0.17 -4.34 -2.53
C ALA A 182 0.47 -4.72 -3.99
N ALA A 183 1.73 -4.97 -4.32
CA ALA A 183 2.12 -5.36 -5.66
C ALA A 183 1.70 -6.81 -5.98
N TRP A 184 1.79 -7.73 -5.02
CA TRP A 184 1.34 -9.11 -5.15
C TRP A 184 -0.17 -9.18 -5.41
N GLU A 185 -0.97 -8.43 -4.66
CA GLU A 185 -2.42 -8.33 -4.87
C GLU A 185 -2.74 -7.89 -6.30
N MET A 186 -2.08 -6.84 -6.81
CA MET A 186 -2.28 -6.37 -8.17
C MET A 186 -1.83 -7.38 -9.23
N GLY A 187 -0.68 -8.03 -9.04
CA GLY A 187 -0.19 -9.07 -9.94
C GLY A 187 -1.14 -10.25 -10.00
N ASN A 188 -1.66 -10.70 -8.85
CA ASN A 188 -2.62 -11.79 -8.76
C ASN A 188 -3.97 -11.43 -9.42
N CYS A 189 -4.48 -10.20 -9.21
CA CYS A 189 -5.67 -9.72 -9.91
C CYS A 189 -5.49 -9.75 -11.43
N ILE A 190 -4.35 -9.26 -11.93
CA ILE A 190 -4.04 -9.27 -13.37
C ILE A 190 -3.97 -10.71 -13.90
N ALA A 191 -3.32 -11.63 -13.18
CA ALA A 191 -3.26 -13.04 -13.57
C ALA A 191 -4.66 -13.66 -13.67
N ILE A 192 -5.54 -13.39 -12.71
CA ILE A 192 -6.93 -13.85 -12.73
C ILE A 192 -7.71 -13.25 -13.91
N GLU A 193 -7.60 -11.94 -14.15
CA GLU A 193 -8.29 -11.26 -15.26
C GLU A 193 -7.85 -11.76 -16.64
N THR A 194 -6.63 -12.30 -16.74
CA THR A 194 -6.04 -12.80 -17.99
C THR A 194 -6.12 -14.32 -18.14
N ASP A 195 -6.65 -15.04 -17.14
CA ASP A 195 -6.87 -16.48 -17.24
C ASP A 195 -8.09 -16.76 -18.13
N PRO A 196 -7.95 -17.49 -19.25
CA PRO A 196 -9.04 -17.76 -20.18
C PRO A 196 -10.04 -18.84 -19.72
N ARG A 197 -9.92 -19.34 -18.47
CA ARG A 197 -10.71 -20.45 -17.94
C ARG A 197 -12.04 -20.03 -17.32
#